data_AF-A0A2S6PNL9-F1
#
_entry.id   AF-A0A2S6PNL9-F1
#
_cell.length_a   1.000
_cell.length_b   1.000
_cell.length_c   1.000
_cell.angle_alpha   90.00
_cell.angle_beta   90.00
_cell.angle_gamma   90.00
#
_symmetry.space_group_name_H-M   'P 1'
#
loop_
_entity.id
_entity.type
_entity.pdbx_description
1 polymer ?
#
loop_
_entity_poly.entity_id
_entity_poly.type
_entity_poly.pdbx_seq_one_letter_code
_entity_poly.pdbx_strand_id
1 'polypeptide(L)'
;MPHATAATPSSGHRPRWWTELPLIAVVYGLYSTGRLLVHENIPAAVENGLAILRLEKALHLNAEHPLNRLLTANPALGIPADFAYASLHYLVTPAVLVWIFRRRTAAYRAARTWLMTSTLLGLVGFTLMPTCPPRLLDAHHGFVDTMAQYSAYGWWGAGASAPRGLSGMTNQYAAMPSLHVGWAVWCGVLLWRHGRHPLVRAAGIAYPLITVFVVMGTANHYFLDAVAGAAVMALGALLTRPFMRLADRVKDRVRAVFARVPASRTPAGSTIVSDGCKTSAGERIPGRRTASADSSDARTRSAVEASDDAPAAAR
;
A
#
# COMPACT_ATOMS: atom_id res chain seq x y z
N MET A 1 -48.41 0.62 5.87
CA MET A 1 -47.14 -0.04 5.51
C MET A 1 -46.52 0.72 4.34
N PRO A 2 -45.59 1.67 4.55
CA PRO A 2 -44.91 2.33 3.43
C PRO A 2 -43.73 1.46 2.96
N HIS A 3 -43.67 1.24 1.65
CA HIS A 3 -42.63 0.47 0.97
C HIS A 3 -41.25 1.12 1.18
N ALA A 4 -40.39 0.44 1.95
CA ALA A 4 -38.99 0.78 2.05
C ALA A 4 -38.30 0.55 0.69
N THR A 5 -37.94 1.64 0.03
CA THR A 5 -37.13 1.62 -1.19
C THR A 5 -35.74 1.11 -0.81
N ALA A 6 -35.44 -0.14 -1.17
CA ALA A 6 -34.13 -0.73 -0.93
C ALA A 6 -33.09 0.06 -1.75
N ALA A 7 -32.23 0.81 -1.05
CA ALA A 7 -31.08 1.46 -1.65
C ALA A 7 -30.18 0.38 -2.27
N THR A 8 -30.02 0.42 -3.59
CA THR A 8 -29.09 -0.44 -4.31
C THR A 8 -27.68 -0.17 -3.79
N PRO A 9 -26.94 -1.19 -3.31
CA PRO A 9 -25.58 -0.99 -2.84
C PRO A 9 -24.74 -0.46 -4.00
N SER A 10 -24.18 0.74 -3.84
CA SER A 10 -23.25 1.32 -4.80
C SER A 10 -22.14 0.31 -5.08
N SER A 11 -22.01 -0.12 -6.34
CA SER A 11 -20.94 -1.00 -6.79
C SER A 11 -19.60 -0.32 -6.52
N GLY A 12 -18.95 -0.73 -5.43
CA GLY A 12 -17.64 -0.20 -5.04
C GLY A 12 -16.66 -0.40 -6.20
N HIS A 13 -16.26 0.70 -6.83
CA HIS A 13 -15.23 0.69 -7.85
C HIS A 13 -13.98 0.03 -7.27
N ARG A 14 -13.63 -1.16 -7.76
CA ARG A 14 -12.37 -1.80 -7.38
C ARG A 14 -11.23 -0.91 -7.88
N PRO A 15 -10.33 -0.43 -7.00
CA PRO A 15 -9.19 0.35 -7.41
C PRO A 15 -8.36 -0.48 -8.39
N ARG A 16 -8.09 0.11 -9.55
CA ARG A 16 -7.36 -0.53 -10.65
C ARG A 16 -5.86 -0.48 -10.32
N TRP A 17 -5.19 -1.63 -10.31
CA TRP A 17 -3.78 -1.76 -9.88
C TRP A 17 -2.82 -0.85 -10.66
N TRP A 18 -3.12 -0.55 -11.92
CA TRP A 18 -2.29 0.35 -12.74
C TRP A 18 -2.32 1.82 -12.27
N THR A 19 -3.29 2.22 -11.44
CA THR A 19 -3.29 3.55 -10.80
C THR A 19 -2.24 3.70 -9.68
N GLU A 20 -1.55 2.62 -9.34
CA GLU A 20 -0.42 2.62 -8.40
C GLU A 20 0.90 2.99 -9.09
N LEU A 21 1.06 2.75 -10.40
CA LEU A 21 2.30 3.03 -11.13
C LEU A 21 2.64 4.53 -11.18
N PRO A 22 1.71 5.45 -11.52
CA PRO A 22 2.00 6.88 -11.51
C PRO A 22 2.32 7.39 -10.10
N LEU A 23 1.73 6.75 -9.10
CA LEU A 23 1.91 7.14 -7.71
C LEU A 23 3.30 6.76 -7.20
N ILE A 24 3.74 5.54 -7.48
CA ILE A 24 5.10 5.09 -7.19
C ILE A 24 6.09 5.98 -7.93
N ALA A 25 5.83 6.32 -9.19
CA ALA A 25 6.67 7.23 -9.96
C ALA A 25 6.74 8.64 -9.33
N VAL A 26 5.64 9.19 -8.83
CA VAL A 26 5.63 10.49 -8.13
C VAL A 26 6.42 10.43 -6.81
N VAL A 27 6.21 9.39 -6.00
CA VAL A 27 6.97 9.24 -4.73
C VAL A 27 8.45 9.03 -5.01
N TYR A 28 8.79 8.20 -5.99
CA TYR A 28 10.17 7.98 -6.43
C TYR A 28 10.80 9.26 -6.97
N GLY A 29 10.06 10.04 -7.75
CA GLY A 29 10.48 11.35 -8.24
C GLY A 29 10.74 12.33 -7.09
N LEU A 30 9.81 12.44 -6.14
CA LEU A 30 9.97 13.30 -4.95
C LEU A 30 11.15 12.87 -4.08
N TYR A 31 11.33 11.57 -3.87
CA TYR A 31 12.50 11.03 -3.17
C TYR A 31 13.80 11.37 -3.90
N SER A 32 13.83 11.20 -5.23
CA SER A 32 15.00 11.51 -6.05
C SER A 32 15.32 13.01 -6.02
N THR A 33 14.31 13.89 -6.09
CA THR A 33 14.49 15.34 -5.98
C THR A 33 14.96 15.74 -4.59
N GLY A 34 14.35 15.23 -3.53
CA GLY A 34 14.79 15.49 -2.15
C GLY A 34 16.24 15.05 -1.93
N ARG A 35 16.66 13.95 -2.53
CA ARG A 35 18.05 13.46 -2.49
C ARG A 35 19.04 14.41 -3.18
N LEU A 36 18.66 14.99 -4.30
CA LEU A 36 19.49 15.95 -5.04
C LEU A 36 19.63 17.27 -4.27
N LEU A 37 18.59 17.68 -3.55
CA LEU A 37 18.58 18.90 -2.75
C LEU A 37 19.32 18.79 -1.40
N VAL A 38 19.49 17.58 -0.86
CA VAL A 38 20.13 17.31 0.45
C VAL A 38 21.61 16.91 0.31
N HIS A 39 22.09 16.64 -0.90
CA HIS A 39 23.53 16.62 -1.14
C HIS A 39 24.04 18.04 -0.88
N GLU A 40 24.67 18.28 0.28
CA GLU A 40 25.86 19.17 0.42
C GLU A 40 26.28 19.51 1.86
N ASN A 41 25.58 19.11 2.94
CA ASN A 41 25.99 19.51 4.30
C ASN A 41 26.22 18.35 5.29
N ILE A 42 27.25 17.54 5.04
CA ILE A 42 27.73 16.49 5.97
C ILE A 42 28.04 17.06 7.37
N PRO A 43 28.73 18.21 7.52
CA PRO A 43 28.99 18.78 8.85
C PRO A 43 27.72 19.02 9.67
N ALA A 44 26.68 19.62 9.06
CA ALA A 44 25.40 19.82 9.73
C ALA A 44 24.72 18.49 10.12
N ALA A 45 24.83 17.46 9.27
CA ALA A 45 24.29 16.15 9.59
C ALA A 45 24.98 15.52 10.81
N VAL A 46 26.30 15.63 10.89
CA VAL A 46 27.09 15.15 12.04
C VAL A 46 26.71 15.92 13.31
N GLU A 47 26.60 17.25 13.22
CA GLU A 47 26.19 18.07 14.37
C GLU A 47 24.78 17.70 14.87
N ASN A 48 23.82 17.48 13.97
CA ASN A 48 22.47 17.02 14.33
C ASN A 48 22.50 15.65 15.00
N GLY A 49 23.28 14.69 14.46
CA GLY A 49 23.46 13.38 15.09
C GLY A 49 24.05 13.47 16.49
N LEU A 50 25.08 14.30 16.68
CA LEU A 50 25.67 14.55 17.99
C LEU A 50 24.71 15.28 18.94
N ALA A 51 23.88 16.19 18.44
CA ALA A 51 22.87 16.87 19.24
C ALA A 51 21.83 15.89 19.77
N ILE A 52 21.37 14.95 18.93
CA ILE A 52 20.47 13.86 19.33
C ILE A 52 21.17 12.98 20.39
N LEU A 53 22.39 12.54 20.13
CA LEU A 53 23.16 11.72 21.08
C LEU A 53 23.35 12.43 22.44
N ARG A 54 23.61 13.75 22.44
CA ARG A 54 23.70 14.54 23.68
C ARG A 54 22.35 14.62 24.40
N LEU A 55 21.26 14.82 23.66
CA LEU A 55 19.91 14.86 24.22
C LEU A 55 19.52 13.51 24.83
N GLU A 56 19.77 12.41 24.14
CA GLU A 56 19.50 11.06 24.66
C GLU A 56 20.29 10.78 25.95
N LYS A 57 21.59 11.12 25.96
CA LYS A 57 22.41 11.01 27.17
C LYS A 57 21.89 11.86 28.32
N ALA A 58 21.43 13.09 28.04
CA ALA A 58 20.81 13.96 29.03
C ALA A 58 19.49 13.40 29.58
N LEU A 59 18.76 12.63 28.76
CA LEU A 59 17.54 11.91 29.16
C LEU A 59 17.83 10.51 29.73
N HIS A 60 19.09 10.13 29.89
CA HIS A 60 19.54 8.79 30.29
C HIS A 60 19.01 7.67 29.36
N LEU A 61 18.75 7.99 28.10
CA LEU A 61 18.45 7.04 27.05
C LEU A 61 19.77 6.58 26.44
N ASN A 62 20.06 5.28 26.54
CA ASN A 62 21.28 4.69 26.02
C ASN A 62 21.03 3.24 25.57
N ALA A 63 19.93 3.00 24.87
CA ALA A 63 19.57 1.66 24.42
C ALA A 63 20.37 1.24 23.17
N GLU A 64 20.82 2.19 22.37
CA GLU A 64 21.61 1.98 21.15
C GLU A 64 22.99 1.37 21.39
N HIS A 65 23.78 1.84 22.37
CA HIS A 65 25.09 1.24 22.69
C HIS A 65 25.04 -0.24 23.09
N PRO A 66 24.22 -0.67 24.07
CA PRO A 66 24.18 -2.08 24.47
C PRO A 66 23.60 -2.96 23.36
N LEU A 67 22.62 -2.48 22.59
CA LEU A 67 22.09 -3.21 21.44
C LEU A 67 23.15 -3.37 20.34
N ASN A 68 23.90 -2.32 20.04
CA ASN A 68 24.97 -2.40 19.05
C ASN A 68 26.10 -3.32 19.50
N ARG A 69 26.49 -3.26 20.77
CA ARG A 69 27.45 -4.22 21.34
C ARG A 69 26.95 -5.66 21.25
N LEU A 70 25.67 -5.90 21.52
CA LEU A 70 25.07 -7.23 21.44
C LEU A 70 25.18 -7.80 20.01
N LEU A 71 24.82 -7.02 19.00
CA LEU A 71 24.85 -7.50 17.61
C LEU A 71 26.25 -7.64 17.04
N THR A 72 27.17 -6.76 17.43
CA THR A 72 28.58 -6.77 16.96
C THR A 72 29.40 -7.89 17.60
N ALA A 73 29.09 -8.25 18.85
CA ALA A 73 29.74 -9.35 19.57
C ALA A 73 29.18 -10.73 19.20
N ASN A 74 27.94 -10.81 18.68
CA ASN A 74 27.26 -12.08 18.41
C ASN A 74 26.85 -12.18 16.93
N PRO A 75 27.68 -12.79 16.07
CA PRO A 75 27.39 -12.93 14.64
C PRO A 75 26.04 -13.62 14.34
N ALA A 76 25.63 -14.56 15.20
CA ALA A 76 24.35 -15.26 15.08
C ALA A 76 23.12 -14.34 15.23
N LEU A 77 23.29 -13.16 15.85
CA LEU A 77 22.26 -12.12 15.94
C LEU A 77 22.52 -10.99 14.96
N GLY A 78 23.79 -10.57 14.82
CA GLY A 78 24.20 -9.48 13.94
C GLY A 78 23.91 -9.72 12.47
N ILE A 79 24.30 -10.89 11.93
CA ILE A 79 24.09 -11.21 10.51
C ILE A 79 22.59 -11.23 10.16
N PRO A 80 21.70 -11.95 10.89
CA PRO A 80 20.26 -11.89 10.60
C PRO A 80 19.67 -10.49 10.76
N ALA A 81 20.15 -9.69 11.71
CA ALA A 81 19.70 -8.32 11.89
C ALA A 81 20.07 -7.42 10.70
N ASP A 82 21.27 -7.56 10.14
CA ASP A 82 21.67 -6.81 8.94
C ASP A 82 20.83 -7.21 7.72
N PHE A 83 20.54 -8.51 7.55
CA PHE A 83 19.60 -8.98 6.52
C PHE A 83 18.19 -8.42 6.74
N ALA A 84 17.73 -8.41 7.99
CA ALA A 84 16.42 -7.88 8.35
C ALA A 84 16.32 -6.38 8.04
N TYR A 85 17.35 -5.62 8.39
CA TYR A 85 17.48 -4.20 8.08
C TYR A 85 17.46 -3.96 6.56
N ALA A 86 18.25 -4.75 5.82
CA ALA A 86 18.39 -4.61 4.37
C ALA A 86 17.13 -4.99 3.58
N SER A 87 16.24 -5.84 4.10
CA SER A 87 15.18 -6.48 3.30
C SER A 87 13.75 -6.32 3.81
N LEU A 88 13.50 -6.34 5.12
CA LEU A 88 12.13 -6.51 5.62
C LEU A 88 11.21 -5.40 5.16
N HIS A 89 11.68 -4.15 5.14
CA HIS A 89 10.85 -3.02 4.72
C HIS A 89 10.48 -3.08 3.23
N TYR A 90 11.35 -3.64 2.38
CA TYR A 90 11.08 -3.89 0.96
C TYR A 90 10.17 -5.10 0.70
N LEU A 91 10.07 -6.04 1.64
CA LEU A 91 9.26 -7.24 1.49
C LEU A 91 7.92 -7.14 2.22
N VAL A 92 7.95 -6.80 3.50
CA VAL A 92 6.77 -6.80 4.39
C VAL A 92 5.81 -5.68 4.01
N THR A 93 6.29 -4.46 3.74
CA THR A 93 5.41 -3.33 3.41
C THR A 93 4.58 -3.61 2.15
N PRO A 94 5.18 -4.03 1.00
CA PRO A 94 4.40 -4.42 -0.17
C PRO A 94 3.52 -5.63 0.08
N ALA A 95 3.98 -6.64 0.84
CA ALA A 95 3.16 -7.81 1.17
C ALA A 95 1.89 -7.43 1.95
N VAL A 96 1.99 -6.53 2.94
CA VAL A 96 0.85 -6.03 3.70
C VAL A 96 -0.09 -5.21 2.81
N LEU A 97 0.45 -4.37 1.90
CA LEU A 97 -0.35 -3.64 0.91
C LEU A 97 -1.15 -4.60 0.02
N VAL A 98 -0.50 -5.61 -0.56
CA VAL A 98 -1.14 -6.63 -1.41
C VAL A 98 -2.17 -7.41 -0.62
N TRP A 99 -1.87 -7.77 0.63
CA TRP A 99 -2.79 -8.47 1.51
C TRP A 99 -4.06 -7.64 1.79
N ILE A 100 -3.92 -6.36 2.16
CA ILE A 100 -5.05 -5.46 2.37
C ILE A 100 -5.83 -5.24 1.07
N PHE A 101 -5.15 -5.08 -0.07
CA PHE A 101 -5.80 -4.94 -1.37
C PHE A 101 -6.72 -6.12 -1.68
N ARG A 102 -6.21 -7.35 -1.48
CA ARG A 102 -6.94 -8.59 -1.77
C ARG A 102 -8.05 -8.90 -0.77
N ARG A 103 -7.82 -8.65 0.52
CA ARG A 103 -8.74 -9.06 1.59
C ARG A 103 -9.72 -7.96 2.03
N ARG A 104 -9.33 -6.70 1.88
CA ARG A 104 -10.03 -5.53 2.46
C ARG A 104 -9.97 -4.31 1.52
N THR A 105 -10.46 -4.48 0.29
CA THR A 105 -10.42 -3.44 -0.75
C THR A 105 -11.01 -2.09 -0.30
N ALA A 106 -12.03 -2.09 0.57
CA ALA A 106 -12.60 -0.86 1.14
C ALA A 106 -11.62 -0.10 2.05
N ALA A 107 -10.74 -0.80 2.77
CA ALA A 107 -9.72 -0.19 3.64
C ALA A 107 -8.43 0.17 2.89
N TYR A 108 -8.19 -0.46 1.73
CA TYR A 108 -6.96 -0.30 0.96
C TYR A 108 -6.64 1.16 0.61
N ARG A 109 -7.64 1.92 0.16
CA ARG A 109 -7.45 3.34 -0.19
C ARG A 109 -6.92 4.14 1.01
N ALA A 110 -7.52 3.96 2.18
CA ALA A 110 -7.08 4.64 3.40
C ALA A 110 -5.69 4.17 3.85
N ALA A 111 -5.41 2.87 3.82
CA ALA A 111 -4.12 2.31 4.17
C ALA A 111 -2.98 2.84 3.27
N ARG A 112 -3.22 2.87 1.95
CA ARG A 112 -2.32 3.42 0.94
C ARG A 112 -2.07 4.91 1.18
N THR A 113 -3.13 5.71 1.29
CA THR A 113 -3.00 7.16 1.53
C THR A 113 -2.24 7.43 2.83
N TRP A 114 -2.52 6.67 3.88
CA TRP A 114 -1.80 6.80 5.14
C TRP A 114 -0.30 6.55 4.99
N LEU A 115 0.10 5.44 4.35
CA LEU A 115 1.51 5.15 4.10
C LEU A 115 2.19 6.29 3.34
N MET A 116 1.55 6.75 2.27
CA MET A 116 2.08 7.82 1.43
C MET A 116 2.24 9.15 2.16
N THR A 117 1.19 9.62 2.84
CA THR A 117 1.22 10.89 3.56
C THR A 117 2.31 10.85 4.62
N SER A 118 2.46 9.73 5.32
CA SER A 118 3.51 9.56 6.33
C SER A 118 4.91 9.54 5.70
N THR A 119 5.10 8.84 4.57
CA THR A 119 6.37 8.81 3.86
C THR A 119 6.76 10.19 3.33
N LEU A 120 5.81 10.98 2.83
CA LEU A 120 6.05 12.36 2.39
C LEU A 120 6.42 13.28 3.56
N LEU A 121 5.75 13.14 4.71
CA LEU A 121 6.13 13.86 5.93
C LEU A 121 7.53 13.47 6.42
N GLY A 122 7.87 12.18 6.36
CA GLY A 122 9.22 11.72 6.68
C GLY A 122 10.27 12.25 5.69
N LEU A 123 9.91 12.35 4.41
CA LEU A 123 10.75 12.98 3.38
C LEU A 123 11.08 14.43 3.75
N VAL A 124 10.04 15.20 4.07
CA VAL A 124 10.21 16.59 4.54
C VAL A 124 11.08 16.62 5.80
N GLY A 125 10.85 15.73 6.77
CA GLY A 125 11.63 15.63 8.00
C GLY A 125 13.13 15.50 7.75
N PHE A 126 13.56 14.53 6.94
CA PHE A 126 14.99 14.36 6.68
C PHE A 126 15.58 15.49 5.83
N THR A 127 14.78 16.13 4.96
CA THR A 127 15.28 17.28 4.18
C THR A 127 15.55 18.49 5.05
N LEU A 128 14.75 18.69 6.11
CA LEU A 128 14.89 19.81 7.03
C LEU A 128 15.93 19.54 8.12
N MET A 129 16.13 18.27 8.49
CA MET A 129 17.04 17.86 9.55
C MET A 129 17.90 16.67 9.10
N PRO A 130 18.87 16.89 8.19
CA PRO A 130 19.82 15.84 7.83
C PRO A 130 20.53 15.38 9.11
N THR A 131 20.65 14.08 9.31
CA THR A 131 21.10 13.50 10.58
C THR A 131 22.06 12.35 10.33
N CYS A 132 23.27 12.47 10.89
CA CYS A 132 24.29 11.44 10.83
C CYS A 132 23.94 10.29 11.79
N PRO A 133 23.80 9.05 11.28
CA PRO A 133 23.47 7.89 12.08
C PRO A 133 24.66 7.44 12.97
N PRO A 134 24.40 6.72 14.08
CA PRO A 134 25.44 6.34 15.03
C PRO A 134 26.64 5.61 14.41
N ARG A 135 26.41 4.72 13.43
CA ARG A 135 27.47 3.93 12.76
C ARG A 135 28.49 4.75 11.99
N LEU A 136 28.14 5.98 11.61
CA LEU A 136 29.00 6.90 10.84
C LEU A 136 29.67 7.95 11.72
N LEU A 137 29.38 7.96 13.03
CA LEU A 137 30.10 8.80 13.97
C LEU A 137 31.54 8.31 14.16
N ASP A 138 32.41 9.21 14.61
CA ASP A 138 33.77 8.86 14.97
C ASP A 138 33.83 7.73 16.00
N ALA A 139 34.85 6.87 15.86
CA ALA A 139 35.01 5.66 16.67
C ALA A 139 35.04 5.91 18.20
N HIS A 140 35.43 7.12 18.64
CA HIS A 140 35.44 7.50 20.06
C HIS A 140 34.04 7.52 20.70
N HIS A 141 32.97 7.57 19.90
CA HIS A 141 31.61 7.44 20.39
C HIS A 141 31.18 5.99 20.65
N GLY A 142 31.97 4.99 20.21
CA GLY A 142 31.78 3.58 20.59
C GLY A 142 30.70 2.84 19.83
N PHE A 143 30.33 3.29 18.63
CA PHE A 143 29.45 2.57 17.71
C PHE A 143 30.25 1.81 16.66
N VAL A 144 29.75 0.66 16.25
CA VAL A 144 30.33 -0.16 15.18
C VAL A 144 29.28 -0.37 14.09
N ASP A 145 29.68 -0.12 12.84
CA ASP A 145 28.87 -0.42 11.66
C ASP A 145 28.80 -1.94 11.44
N THR A 146 27.72 -2.57 11.92
CA THR A 146 27.49 -4.02 11.74
C THR A 146 27.38 -4.39 10.27
N MET A 147 26.76 -3.53 9.46
CA MET A 147 26.59 -3.80 8.03
C MET A 147 27.94 -3.84 7.32
N ALA A 148 28.87 -2.94 7.68
CA ALA A 148 30.23 -2.99 7.18
C ALA A 148 30.97 -4.23 7.71
N GLN A 149 30.86 -4.51 9.02
CA GLN A 149 31.50 -5.65 9.69
C GLN A 149 31.10 -7.00 9.08
N TYR A 150 29.82 -7.20 8.77
CA TYR A 150 29.28 -8.46 8.23
C TYR A 150 28.99 -8.40 6.72
N SER A 151 29.50 -7.38 6.02
CA SER A 151 29.30 -7.18 4.58
C SER A 151 29.69 -8.36 3.70
N ALA A 152 30.60 -9.23 4.18
CA ALA A 152 31.01 -10.45 3.49
C ALA A 152 29.85 -11.45 3.28
N TYR A 153 28.87 -11.48 4.19
CA TYR A 153 27.72 -12.40 4.13
C TYR A 153 26.55 -11.85 3.31
N GLY A 154 26.45 -10.52 3.19
CA GLY A 154 25.32 -9.83 2.59
C GLY A 154 25.50 -9.44 1.12
N TRP A 155 24.41 -9.01 0.49
CA TRP A 155 24.45 -8.40 -0.85
C TRP A 155 24.81 -6.90 -0.82
N TRP A 156 24.88 -6.31 0.37
CA TRP A 156 25.16 -4.89 0.56
C TRP A 156 26.66 -4.60 0.53
N GLY A 157 27.00 -3.32 0.30
CA GLY A 157 28.36 -2.81 0.35
C GLY A 157 28.57 -1.85 1.52
N ALA A 158 29.61 -1.02 1.45
CA ALA A 158 29.93 0.00 2.47
C ALA A 158 28.89 1.14 2.58
N GLY A 159 27.85 1.17 1.73
CA GLY A 159 26.85 2.25 1.69
C GLY A 159 25.47 1.88 2.23
N ALA A 160 25.43 1.14 3.34
CA ALA A 160 24.22 0.58 3.93
C ALA A 160 23.47 -0.41 3.00
N SER A 161 22.17 -0.63 3.24
CA SER A 161 21.26 -1.63 2.62
C SER A 161 21.25 -1.71 1.10
N ALA A 162 21.87 -0.76 0.38
CA ALA A 162 21.93 -0.77 -1.06
C ALA A 162 22.80 -1.94 -1.57
N PRO A 163 22.37 -2.62 -2.65
CA PRO A 163 23.24 -3.59 -3.33
C PRO A 163 24.60 -2.97 -3.66
N ARG A 164 25.66 -3.78 -3.63
CA ARG A 164 27.01 -3.33 -4.00
C ARG A 164 26.98 -2.58 -5.34
N GLY A 165 27.55 -1.37 -5.37
CA GLY A 165 27.53 -0.48 -6.54
C GLY A 165 26.35 0.50 -6.62
N LEU A 166 25.34 0.36 -5.75
CA LEU A 166 24.19 1.27 -5.64
C LEU A 166 24.16 2.08 -4.34
N SER A 167 25.27 2.10 -3.59
CA SER A 167 25.47 2.94 -2.39
C SER A 167 25.18 4.42 -2.65
N GLY A 168 25.42 4.87 -3.87
CA GLY A 168 25.08 6.19 -4.37
C GLY A 168 23.60 6.39 -4.73
N MET A 169 22.67 5.52 -4.32
CA MET A 169 21.20 5.74 -4.45
C MET A 169 20.48 5.91 -3.11
N THR A 170 21.12 5.58 -2.00
CA THR A 170 20.58 5.77 -0.64
C THR A 170 21.12 7.07 -0.03
N ASN A 171 20.36 7.71 0.86
CA ASN A 171 20.86 8.86 1.64
C ASN A 171 21.33 8.35 3.01
N GLN A 172 22.65 8.26 3.20
CA GLN A 172 23.23 7.70 4.42
C GLN A 172 23.10 8.62 5.64
N TYR A 173 22.79 9.91 5.42
CA TYR A 173 22.64 10.96 6.44
C TYR A 173 21.17 11.36 6.65
N ALA A 174 20.24 10.43 6.42
CA ALA A 174 18.81 10.62 6.65
C ALA A 174 18.30 9.72 7.79
N ALA A 175 18.97 9.77 8.95
CA ALA A 175 18.60 8.93 10.08
C ALA A 175 17.25 9.36 10.71
N MET A 176 16.98 10.66 10.83
CA MET A 176 15.75 11.17 11.43
C MET A 176 14.79 11.75 10.38
N PRO A 177 13.48 11.42 10.40
CA PRO A 177 12.82 10.38 11.20
C PRO A 177 13.02 8.97 10.60
N SER A 178 13.01 7.93 11.44
CA SER A 178 13.20 6.54 10.96
C SER A 178 11.99 6.02 10.18
N LEU A 179 12.08 6.02 8.85
CA LEU A 179 11.05 5.45 7.97
C LEU A 179 10.93 3.92 8.13
N HIS A 180 12.01 3.22 8.47
CA HIS A 180 11.97 1.79 8.80
C HIS A 180 10.96 1.53 9.93
N VAL A 181 11.11 2.25 11.04
CA VAL A 181 10.21 2.14 12.19
C VAL A 181 8.81 2.62 11.84
N GLY A 182 8.68 3.75 11.15
CA GLY A 182 7.38 4.25 10.70
C GLY A 182 6.60 3.23 9.88
N TRP A 183 7.21 2.66 8.84
CA TRP A 183 6.59 1.66 7.98
C TRP A 183 6.30 0.35 8.72
N ALA A 184 7.16 -0.04 9.66
CA ALA A 184 6.91 -1.20 10.50
C ALA A 184 5.70 -0.99 11.41
N VAL A 185 5.56 0.19 12.03
CA VAL A 185 4.36 0.57 12.81
C VAL A 185 3.11 0.54 11.94
N TRP A 186 3.17 1.08 10.72
CA TRP A 186 2.06 1.01 9.77
C TRP A 186 1.63 -0.43 9.47
N CYS A 187 2.59 -1.30 9.15
CA CYS A 187 2.35 -2.72 8.94
C CYS A 187 1.73 -3.34 10.19
N GLY A 188 2.30 -3.05 11.36
CA GLY A 188 1.86 -3.59 12.64
C GLY A 188 0.42 -3.26 12.97
N VAL A 189 0.04 -1.99 12.83
CA VAL A 189 -1.34 -1.53 13.06
C VAL A 189 -2.32 -2.20 12.08
N LEU A 190 -1.96 -2.36 10.81
CA LEU A 190 -2.83 -3.01 9.84
C LEU A 190 -3.00 -4.50 10.11
N LEU A 191 -1.91 -5.20 10.44
CA LEU A 191 -1.95 -6.61 10.82
C LEU A 191 -2.76 -6.82 12.09
N TRP A 192 -2.57 -5.98 13.13
CA TRP A 192 -3.34 -6.03 14.36
C TRP A 192 -4.84 -5.80 14.13
N ARG A 193 -5.18 -4.72 13.41
CA ARG A 193 -6.57 -4.28 13.20
C ARG A 193 -7.35 -5.19 12.25
N HIS A 194 -6.71 -5.65 11.18
CA HIS A 194 -7.40 -6.41 10.12
C HIS A 194 -7.12 -7.92 10.18
N GLY A 195 -6.15 -8.35 10.99
CA GLY A 195 -5.87 -9.75 11.27
C GLY A 195 -6.96 -10.38 12.12
N ARG A 196 -7.46 -11.53 11.67
CA ARG A 196 -8.42 -12.35 12.42
C ARG A 196 -7.75 -13.39 13.31
N HIS A 197 -6.61 -13.90 12.88
CA HIS A 197 -5.86 -14.93 13.60
C HIS A 197 -4.93 -14.31 14.64
N PRO A 198 -4.85 -14.85 15.87
CA PRO A 198 -3.99 -14.31 16.93
C PRO A 198 -2.53 -14.22 16.51
N LEU A 199 -2.00 -15.16 15.72
CA LEU A 199 -0.62 -15.08 15.21
C LEU A 199 -0.37 -13.88 14.30
N VAL A 200 -1.35 -13.48 13.48
CA VAL A 200 -1.22 -12.30 12.60
C VAL A 200 -1.18 -11.03 13.44
N ARG A 201 -1.98 -11.00 14.52
CA ARG A 201 -1.97 -9.90 15.48
C ARG A 201 -0.65 -9.84 16.26
N ALA A 202 -0.16 -10.99 16.74
CA ALA A 202 1.14 -11.09 17.39
C ALA A 202 2.27 -10.61 16.46
N ALA A 203 2.26 -11.02 15.18
CA ALA A 203 3.20 -10.52 14.18
C ALA A 203 3.11 -9.00 13.99
N GLY A 204 1.90 -8.43 14.11
CA GLY A 204 1.68 -6.98 14.07
C GLY A 204 2.34 -6.22 15.23
N ILE A 205 2.58 -6.86 16.36
CA ILE A 205 3.34 -6.27 17.48
C ILE A 205 4.82 -6.58 17.34
N ALA A 206 5.16 -7.83 17.02
CA ALA A 206 6.53 -8.30 16.93
C ALA A 206 7.32 -7.55 15.85
N TYR A 207 6.74 -7.31 14.68
CA TYR A 207 7.46 -6.71 13.56
C TYR A 207 7.98 -5.28 13.84
N PRO A 208 7.18 -4.33 14.36
CA PRO A 208 7.70 -3.04 14.83
C PRO A 208 8.80 -3.17 15.88
N LEU A 209 8.64 -4.04 16.88
CA LEU A 209 9.62 -4.21 17.96
C LEU A 209 10.95 -4.79 17.45
N ILE A 210 10.88 -5.81 16.60
CA ILE A 210 12.05 -6.37 15.92
C ILE A 210 12.72 -5.28 15.07
N THR A 211 11.94 -4.46 14.36
CA THR A 211 12.49 -3.37 13.55
C THR A 211 13.25 -2.36 14.40
N VAL A 212 12.69 -1.93 15.54
CA VAL A 212 13.37 -1.01 16.49
C VAL A 212 14.67 -1.63 17.01
N PHE A 213 14.61 -2.90 17.43
CA PHE A 213 15.79 -3.64 17.88
C PHE A 213 16.88 -3.68 16.79
N VAL A 214 16.51 -4.00 15.55
CA VAL A 214 17.41 -4.11 14.41
C VAL A 214 18.03 -2.76 14.06
N VAL A 215 17.24 -1.70 13.91
CA VAL A 215 17.78 -0.40 13.47
C VAL A 215 18.74 0.22 14.49
N MET A 216 18.48 0.03 15.79
CA MET A 216 19.34 0.52 16.86
C MET A 216 20.56 -0.37 17.03
N GLY A 217 20.38 -1.70 17.03
CA GLY A 217 21.49 -2.63 17.15
C GLY A 217 22.47 -2.55 15.97
N THR A 218 21.98 -2.25 14.77
CA THR A 218 22.86 -2.03 13.60
C THR A 218 23.45 -0.62 13.55
N ALA A 219 23.23 0.20 14.59
CA ALA A 219 23.69 1.58 14.70
C ALA A 219 23.23 2.48 13.52
N ASN A 220 22.11 2.14 12.88
CA ASN A 220 21.54 2.91 11.78
C ASN A 220 20.65 4.07 12.25
N HIS A 221 20.11 3.98 13.46
CA HIS A 221 19.18 4.95 14.01
C HIS A 221 19.38 5.11 15.51
N TYR A 222 19.22 6.35 15.99
CA TYR A 222 19.08 6.65 17.41
C TYR A 222 17.70 6.20 17.93
N PHE A 223 17.53 6.12 19.25
CA PHE A 223 16.20 5.86 19.82
C PHE A 223 15.18 6.95 19.45
N LEU A 224 15.58 8.22 19.49
CA LEU A 224 14.74 9.36 19.12
C LEU A 224 14.35 9.35 17.64
N ASP A 225 15.18 8.79 16.75
CA ASP A 225 14.81 8.59 15.34
C ASP A 225 13.63 7.62 15.23
N ALA A 226 13.62 6.55 16.04
CA ALA A 226 12.54 5.58 16.08
C ALA A 226 11.25 6.21 16.62
N VAL A 227 11.36 7.01 17.68
CA VAL A 227 10.23 7.78 18.23
C VAL A 227 9.67 8.76 17.19
N ALA A 228 10.54 9.51 16.52
CA ALA A 228 10.15 10.43 15.46
C ALA A 228 9.48 9.71 14.29
N GLY A 229 9.98 8.53 13.89
CA GLY A 229 9.37 7.68 12.87
C GLY A 229 7.95 7.23 13.24
N ALA A 230 7.75 6.80 14.49
CA ALA A 230 6.43 6.45 15.00
C ALA A 230 5.49 7.67 15.07
N ALA A 231 5.99 8.83 15.51
CA ALA A 231 5.24 10.07 15.59
C ALA A 231 4.78 10.56 14.20
N VAL A 232 5.68 10.53 13.20
CA VAL A 232 5.35 10.86 11.80
C VAL A 232 4.28 9.91 11.26
N MET A 233 4.38 8.61 11.56
CA MET A 233 3.37 7.65 11.14
C MET A 233 2.02 7.91 11.80
N ALA A 234 2.00 8.27 13.08
CA ALA A 234 0.77 8.66 13.79
C ALA A 234 0.15 9.93 13.21
N LEU A 235 0.97 10.96 12.95
CA LEU A 235 0.53 12.20 12.32
C LEU A 235 -0.07 11.95 10.93
N GLY A 236 0.59 11.13 10.10
CA GLY A 236 0.04 10.73 8.80
C GLY A 236 -1.30 10.01 8.93
N ALA A 237 -1.52 9.22 9.99
CA ALA A 237 -2.79 8.55 10.24
C ALA A 237 -3.91 9.58 10.50
N LEU A 238 -3.62 10.60 11.32
CA LEU A 238 -4.54 11.70 11.60
C LEU A 238 -4.88 12.49 10.34
N LEU A 239 -3.87 12.75 9.50
CA LEU A 239 -4.02 13.51 8.25
C LEU A 239 -4.64 12.72 7.09
N THR A 240 -4.74 11.39 7.20
CA THR A 240 -5.26 10.56 6.12
C THR A 240 -6.70 10.94 5.75
N ARG A 241 -7.59 11.08 6.74
CA ARG A 241 -9.00 11.42 6.51
C ARG A 241 -9.18 12.81 5.86
N PRO A 242 -8.60 13.90 6.38
CA PRO A 242 -8.74 15.20 5.73
C PRO A 242 -8.11 15.21 4.33
N PHE A 243 -6.97 14.53 4.13
CA PHE A 243 -6.33 14.44 2.81
C PHE A 243 -7.23 13.71 1.79
N MET A 244 -7.83 12.57 2.18
CA MET A 244 -8.77 11.86 1.30
C MET A 244 -9.97 12.73 0.93
N ARG A 245 -10.55 13.47 1.88
CA ARG A 245 -11.67 14.40 1.62
C ARG A 245 -11.27 15.52 0.65
N LEU A 246 -10.07 16.07 0.80
CA LEU A 246 -9.55 17.08 -0.10
C LEU A 246 -9.34 16.51 -1.51
N ALA A 247 -8.72 15.33 -1.61
CA ALA A 247 -8.51 14.65 -2.89
C ALA A 247 -9.83 14.32 -3.61
N ASP A 248 -10.86 13.89 -2.87
CA ASP A 248 -12.20 13.65 -3.43
C ASP A 248 -12.81 14.95 -3.96
N ARG A 249 -12.77 16.05 -3.20
CA ARG A 249 -13.27 17.36 -3.66
C ARG A 249 -12.55 17.88 -4.91
N VAL A 250 -11.22 17.74 -4.96
CA VAL A 250 -10.42 18.15 -6.11
C VAL A 250 -10.79 17.30 -7.33
N LYS A 251 -10.90 15.98 -7.16
CA LYS A 251 -11.31 15.07 -8.23
C LYS A 251 -12.72 15.40 -8.75
N ASP A 252 -13.66 15.69 -7.85
CA ASP A 252 -15.03 16.04 -8.22
C ASP A 252 -15.07 17.37 -8.98
N ARG A 253 -14.30 18.38 -8.55
CA ARG A 253 -14.15 19.65 -9.27
C ARG A 253 -13.55 19.45 -10.65
N VAL A 254 -12.45 18.70 -10.76
CA VAL A 254 -11.79 18.41 -12.04
C VAL A 254 -12.74 17.68 -12.97
N ARG A 255 -13.47 16.66 -12.48
CA ARG A 255 -14.48 15.95 -13.26
C ARG A 255 -15.62 16.87 -13.70
N ALA A 256 -16.06 17.79 -12.85
CA ALA A 256 -17.09 18.77 -13.20
C ALA A 256 -16.61 19.75 -14.29
N VAL A 257 -15.33 20.17 -14.26
CA VAL A 257 -14.74 21.00 -15.32
C VAL A 257 -14.68 20.23 -16.64
N PHE A 258 -14.20 18.99 -16.64
CA PHE A 258 -14.13 18.17 -17.86
C PHE A 258 -15.51 17.74 -18.38
N ALA A 259 -16.50 17.52 -17.51
CA ALA A 259 -17.87 17.25 -17.93
C ALA A 259 -18.59 18.48 -18.50
N ARG A 260 -18.11 19.70 -18.18
CA ARG A 260 -18.62 20.96 -18.75
C ARG A 260 -18.04 21.27 -20.13
N VAL A 261 -17.04 20.54 -20.62
CA VAL A 261 -16.64 20.59 -22.03
C VAL A 261 -17.66 19.74 -22.79
N PRO A 262 -18.63 20.33 -23.51
CA PRO A 262 -19.54 19.54 -24.30
C PRO A 262 -18.68 18.93 -25.40
N ALA A 263 -18.67 17.60 -25.51
CA ALA A 263 -18.44 16.99 -26.80
C ALA A 263 -19.42 17.69 -27.75
N SER A 264 -18.92 18.39 -28.75
CA SER A 264 -19.70 18.97 -29.83
C SER A 264 -20.51 17.84 -30.44
N ARG A 265 -21.71 17.61 -29.91
CA ARG A 265 -22.72 16.76 -30.52
C ARG A 265 -23.20 17.56 -31.71
N THR A 266 -22.58 17.33 -32.87
CA THR A 266 -23.21 17.62 -34.14
C THR A 266 -24.60 16.98 -34.08
N PRO A 267 -25.69 17.74 -34.19
CA PRO A 267 -27.01 17.14 -34.24
C PRO A 267 -27.08 16.37 -35.55
N ALA A 268 -26.97 15.04 -35.48
CA ALA A 268 -27.46 14.19 -36.54
C ALA A 268 -28.97 14.44 -36.60
N GLY A 269 -29.41 15.25 -37.56
CA GLY A 269 -30.80 15.56 -37.79
C GLY A 269 -31.57 14.27 -38.06
N SER A 270 -32.36 13.82 -37.09
CA SER A 270 -33.45 12.89 -37.35
C SER A 270 -34.62 13.70 -37.87
N THR A 271 -34.87 13.63 -39.17
CA THR A 271 -36.13 14.05 -39.79
C THR A 271 -37.25 13.15 -39.28
N ILE A 272 -37.91 13.56 -38.20
CA ILE A 272 -39.26 13.10 -37.90
C ILE A 272 -40.19 14.02 -38.69
N VAL A 273 -40.64 13.56 -39.86
CA VAL A 273 -41.80 14.14 -40.55
C VAL A 273 -43.02 13.38 -40.04
N SER A 274 -43.73 14.02 -39.13
CA SER A 274 -45.13 13.71 -38.85
C SER A 274 -45.96 14.69 -39.65
N ASP A 275 -46.38 14.29 -40.85
CA ASP A 275 -47.50 14.95 -41.52
C ASP A 275 -48.72 14.02 -41.44
N GLY A 276 -49.74 14.53 -40.75
CA GLY A 276 -50.96 13.81 -40.46
C GLY A 276 -51.76 13.49 -41.72
N CYS A 277 -52.38 12.32 -41.71
CA CYS A 277 -53.59 12.07 -42.49
C CYS A 277 -54.65 11.51 -41.54
N LYS A 278 -55.68 12.32 -41.27
CA LYS A 278 -56.94 11.89 -40.66
C LYS A 278 -57.97 11.73 -41.78
N THR A 279 -58.37 10.50 -42.06
CA THR A 279 -59.70 10.05 -42.57
C THR A 279 -59.77 8.55 -42.21
N SER A 280 -60.87 7.88 -41.88
CA SER A 280 -62.27 8.21 -41.60
C SER A 280 -62.88 6.99 -40.90
N ALA A 281 -63.99 7.17 -40.18
CA ALA A 281 -64.72 6.10 -39.50
C ALA A 281 -65.41 5.16 -40.52
N GLY A 282 -65.24 3.86 -40.32
CA GLY A 282 -66.09 2.84 -40.95
C GLY A 282 -65.36 1.92 -41.94
N GLU A 283 -64.73 0.87 -41.43
CA GLU A 283 -64.55 -0.37 -42.20
C GLU A 283 -64.58 -1.58 -41.25
N ARG A 284 -65.65 -2.39 -41.40
CA ARG A 284 -65.74 -3.78 -40.94
C ARG A 284 -65.02 -4.64 -41.99
N ILE A 285 -64.43 -5.79 -41.69
CA ILE A 285 -64.98 -7.18 -41.64
C ILE A 285 -63.70 -8.10 -41.73
N PRO A 286 -63.67 -9.44 -41.50
CA PRO A 286 -64.13 -10.34 -40.42
C PRO A 286 -63.01 -11.29 -39.88
N GLY A 287 -63.32 -12.06 -38.83
CA GLY A 287 -63.04 -13.52 -38.89
C GLY A 287 -61.98 -14.10 -37.95
N ARG A 288 -62.36 -14.37 -36.69
CA ARG A 288 -61.84 -15.54 -35.97
C ARG A 288 -63.01 -16.36 -35.47
N ARG A 289 -63.22 -17.51 -36.11
CA ARG A 289 -64.14 -18.56 -35.67
C ARG A 289 -63.29 -19.78 -35.29
N THR A 290 -63.60 -20.35 -34.13
CA THR A 290 -63.07 -21.57 -33.50
C THR A 290 -63.64 -22.84 -34.13
N ALA A 291 -62.86 -23.93 -34.18
CA ALA A 291 -63.21 -25.37 -34.17
C ALA A 291 -62.02 -26.15 -34.79
N SER A 292 -61.32 -27.10 -34.16
CA SER A 292 -61.69 -28.47 -33.69
C SER A 292 -62.20 -29.41 -34.80
N ALA A 293 -61.40 -30.45 -35.11
CA ALA A 293 -61.76 -31.81 -35.57
C ALA A 293 -60.48 -32.46 -36.15
N ASP A 294 -59.90 -33.43 -35.45
CA ASP A 294 -59.96 -34.89 -35.73
C ASP A 294 -58.81 -35.34 -36.65
N SER A 295 -57.87 -36.16 -36.15
CA SER A 295 -57.87 -37.64 -36.19
C SER A 295 -57.75 -38.15 -37.64
N SER A 296 -56.88 -39.07 -38.02
CA SER A 296 -56.30 -40.21 -37.32
C SER A 296 -55.25 -40.89 -38.23
N ASP A 297 -54.36 -41.65 -37.59
CA ASP A 297 -53.84 -42.94 -38.05
C ASP A 297 -53.05 -43.07 -39.37
N ALA A 298 -51.78 -43.43 -39.23
CA ALA A 298 -51.35 -44.83 -39.39
C ALA A 298 -49.96 -44.99 -38.75
N ARG A 299 -49.86 -45.73 -37.62
CA ARG A 299 -49.48 -47.15 -37.54
C ARG A 299 -48.00 -47.40 -37.91
N THR A 300 -47.21 -48.21 -37.20
CA THR A 300 -47.46 -49.17 -36.12
C THR A 300 -46.12 -49.82 -35.74
N ARG A 301 -45.85 -49.90 -34.42
CA ARG A 301 -45.20 -50.96 -33.59
C ARG A 301 -43.79 -51.45 -34.00
N SER A 302 -42.93 -51.96 -33.11
CA SER A 302 -43.04 -52.55 -31.77
C SER A 302 -41.61 -52.53 -31.18
N ALA A 303 -41.36 -52.03 -29.97
CA ALA A 303 -41.33 -52.75 -28.68
C ALA A 303 -40.15 -53.75 -28.53
N VAL A 304 -39.41 -53.66 -27.40
CA VAL A 304 -39.19 -54.72 -26.38
C VAL A 304 -37.92 -54.44 -25.54
N GLU A 305 -38.11 -54.48 -24.19
CA GLU A 305 -37.24 -54.93 -23.06
C GLU A 305 -35.77 -54.47 -22.96
N ALA A 306 -35.26 -53.90 -21.85
CA ALA A 306 -35.09 -54.32 -20.43
C ALA A 306 -33.65 -54.83 -20.12
N SER A 307 -33.17 -54.49 -18.91
CA SER A 307 -32.02 -55.04 -18.14
C SER A 307 -30.60 -54.70 -18.66
N ASP A 308 -29.80 -53.93 -17.91
CA ASP A 308 -28.82 -54.30 -16.85
C ASP A 308 -27.41 -54.60 -17.41
N ASP A 309 -26.41 -53.79 -17.04
CA ASP A 309 -25.20 -54.26 -16.33
C ASP A 309 -24.18 -53.11 -16.09
N ALA A 310 -23.60 -53.11 -14.89
CA ALA A 310 -22.55 -52.21 -14.38
C ALA A 310 -21.14 -52.71 -14.83
N PRO A 311 -19.98 -52.40 -14.17
CA PRO A 311 -19.54 -51.26 -13.35
C PRO A 311 -18.16 -50.69 -13.81
N ALA A 312 -17.60 -49.69 -13.09
CA ALA A 312 -16.24 -49.73 -12.51
C ALA A 312 -15.69 -48.32 -12.22
N ALA A 313 -15.40 -48.09 -10.94
CA ALA A 313 -14.63 -46.97 -10.43
C ALA A 313 -13.12 -47.24 -10.64
N ALA A 314 -12.40 -46.26 -11.18
CA ALA A 314 -10.94 -46.19 -11.09
C ALA A 314 -10.55 -45.24 -9.95
N ARG A 315 -9.67 -45.74 -9.08
CA ARG A 315 -8.80 -44.93 -8.23
C ARG A 315 -7.66 -44.35 -9.08
#